data_AF-A0A661CLL8-F1
#
_entry.id   AF-A0A661CLL8-F1
#
_cell.length_a   1.000
_cell.length_b   1.000
_cell.length_c   1.000
_cell.angle_alpha   90.00
_cell.angle_beta   90.00
_cell.angle_gamma   90.00
#
_symmetry.space_group_name_H-M   'P 1'
#
loop_
_entity.id
_entity.type
_entity.pdbx_description
1 polymer ?
#
loop_
_entity_poly.entity_id
_entity_poly.type
_entity_poly.pdbx_seq_one_letter_code
_entity_poly.pdbx_strand_id
1 'polypeptide(L)'
;MYKLVFFVPENHKEAVKQAVFDQGAGRYEGYDCCSWETSGSGQFKPLSGSRPFIGQQDQIETVVEYRVEMICDDEHIKSVLQALIRAHPYETPAYEVQSISTLDDFI
;
A
#
# COMPACT_ATOMS: atom_id res chain seq x y z
N MET A 1 15.69 -4.51 -5.44
CA MET A 1 14.24 -4.79 -5.53
C MET A 1 13.60 -4.57 -4.17
N TYR A 2 12.34 -4.12 -4.13
CA TYR A 2 11.59 -3.88 -2.90
C TYR A 2 10.31 -4.70 -2.83
N LYS A 3 9.90 -5.06 -1.60
CA LYS A 3 8.53 -5.42 -1.26
C LYS A 3 7.81 -4.16 -0.79
N LEU A 4 6.75 -3.77 -1.49
CA LEU A 4 5.80 -2.76 -1.05
C LEU A 4 4.63 -3.45 -0.33
N VAL A 5 4.28 -2.95 0.85
CA VAL A 5 3.06 -3.33 1.58
C VAL A 5 2.26 -2.07 1.87
N PHE A 6 0.94 -2.08 1.65
CA PHE A 6 0.06 -0.99 2.08
C PHE A 6 -1.29 -1.53 2.58
N PHE A 7 -1.99 -0.69 3.34
CA PHE A 7 -3.28 -1.01 3.96
C PHE A 7 -4.35 -0.08 3.44
N VAL A 8 -5.44 -0.62 2.90
CA VAL A 8 -6.48 0.15 2.20
C VAL A 8 -7.88 -0.39 2.48
N PRO A 9 -8.90 0.48 2.63
CA PRO A 9 -10.31 0.06 2.66
C PRO A 9 -10.72 -0.73 1.42
N GLU A 10 -11.61 -1.71 1.60
CA GLU A 10 -12.10 -2.58 0.52
C GLU A 10 -12.62 -1.81 -0.70
N ASN A 11 -13.38 -0.74 -0.48
CA ASN A 11 -13.98 0.06 -1.55
C ASN A 11 -12.98 0.87 -2.39
N HIS A 12 -11.74 1.06 -1.93
CA HIS A 12 -10.68 1.79 -2.66
C HIS A 12 -9.54 0.88 -3.11
N LYS A 13 -9.51 -0.38 -2.65
CA LYS A 13 -8.42 -1.33 -2.88
C LYS A 13 -8.03 -1.47 -4.35
N GLU A 14 -8.99 -1.73 -5.24
CA GLU A 14 -8.68 -1.93 -6.67
C GLU A 14 -8.21 -0.64 -7.36
N ALA A 15 -8.77 0.52 -7.00
CA ALA A 15 -8.33 1.81 -7.55
C ALA A 15 -6.89 2.14 -7.15
N VAL A 16 -6.53 1.88 -5.87
CA VAL A 16 -5.17 2.09 -5.38
C VAL A 16 -4.20 1.10 -6.02
N LYS A 17 -4.57 -0.18 -6.15
CA LYS A 17 -3.77 -1.19 -6.86
C LYS A 17 -3.47 -0.76 -8.30
N GLN A 18 -4.49 -0.35 -9.04
CA GLN A 18 -4.30 0.11 -10.41
C GLN A 18 -3.33 1.30 -10.49
N ALA A 19 -3.45 2.27 -9.58
CA ALA A 19 -2.57 3.43 -9.56
C ALA A 19 -1.09 3.07 -9.35
N VAL A 20 -0.79 2.07 -8.51
CA VAL A 20 0.60 1.62 -8.30
C VAL A 20 1.09 0.72 -9.43
N PHE A 21 0.22 -0.11 -10.03
CA PHE A 21 0.55 -0.92 -11.20
C PHE A 21 0.89 -0.07 -12.42
N ASP A 22 0.15 1.02 -12.65
CA ASP A 22 0.42 1.99 -13.72
C ASP A 22 1.82 2.64 -13.59
N GLN A 23 2.41 2.62 -12.40
CA GLN A 23 3.77 3.12 -12.14
C GLN A 23 4.86 2.02 -12.14
N GLY A 24 4.49 0.76 -12.37
CA GLY A 24 5.43 -0.36 -12.50
C GLY A 24 5.53 -1.28 -11.28
N ALA A 25 4.74 -1.07 -10.23
CA ALA A 25 4.67 -2.04 -9.14
C ALA A 25 4.04 -3.37 -9.62
N GLY A 26 4.42 -4.49 -9.02
CA GLY A 26 3.87 -5.80 -9.37
C GLY A 26 4.31 -6.35 -10.73
N ARG A 27 5.30 -5.73 -11.39
CA ARG A 27 5.98 -6.31 -12.54
C ARG A 27 7.08 -7.24 -12.08
N TYR A 28 7.07 -8.47 -12.60
CA TYR A 28 8.11 -9.45 -12.34
C TYR A 28 8.26 -10.39 -13.52
N GLU A 29 9.46 -10.43 -14.11
CA GLU A 29 9.75 -11.26 -15.28
C GLU A 29 8.68 -11.06 -16.39
N GLY A 30 7.92 -12.10 -16.74
CA GLY A 30 6.86 -12.06 -17.74
C GLY A 30 5.47 -11.70 -17.22
N TYR A 31 5.34 -11.26 -15.97
CA TYR A 31 4.06 -10.99 -15.31
C TYR A 31 3.92 -9.52 -14.94
N ASP A 32 2.68 -9.01 -15.01
CA ASP A 32 2.29 -7.66 -14.63
C ASP A 32 1.13 -7.69 -13.63
N CYS A 33 0.94 -6.61 -12.89
CA CYS A 33 -0.11 -6.45 -11.88
C CYS A 33 -0.10 -7.56 -10.80
N CYS A 34 1.07 -8.11 -10.47
CA CYS A 34 1.20 -9.11 -9.42
C CYS A 34 1.03 -8.48 -8.04
N SER A 35 0.10 -9.02 -7.26
CA SER A 35 -0.07 -8.66 -5.85
C SER A 35 -0.63 -9.85 -5.07
N TRP A 36 -0.31 -9.91 -3.79
CA TRP A 36 -1.02 -10.73 -2.82
C TRP A 36 -1.78 -9.82 -1.86
N GLU A 37 -2.94 -10.27 -1.39
CA GLU A 37 -3.76 -9.48 -0.48
C GLU A 37 -4.48 -10.35 0.55
N THR A 38 -4.72 -9.78 1.73
CA THR A 38 -5.55 -10.37 2.79
C THR A 38 -6.40 -9.30 3.44
N SER A 39 -7.65 -9.65 3.76
CA SER A 39 -8.48 -8.81 4.61
C SER A 39 -8.04 -8.91 6.08
N GLY A 40 -8.27 -7.84 6.82
CA GLY A 40 -7.94 -7.70 8.23
C GLY A 40 -8.70 -6.56 8.88
N SER A 41 -8.39 -6.29 10.15
CA SER A 41 -9.02 -5.21 10.92
C SER A 41 -8.01 -4.09 11.14
N GLY A 42 -8.22 -2.96 10.46
CA GLY A 42 -7.52 -1.71 10.72
C GLY A 42 -8.10 -1.03 11.96
N GLN A 43 -7.25 -0.43 12.80
CA GLN A 43 -7.69 0.32 13.97
C GLN A 43 -6.88 1.61 14.10
N PHE A 44 -7.57 2.72 14.32
CA PHE A 44 -6.96 4.02 14.56
C PHE A 44 -7.85 4.88 15.45
N LYS A 45 -7.27 5.93 16.02
CA LYS A 45 -7.99 6.97 16.75
C LYS A 45 -7.59 8.32 16.19
N PRO A 46 -8.45 9.02 15.44
CA PRO A 46 -8.13 10.36 14.94
C PRO A 46 -7.90 11.31 16.12
N LEU A 47 -6.77 12.00 16.13
CA LEU A 47 -6.43 12.97 17.17
C LEU A 47 -6.82 14.38 16.72
N SER A 48 -6.72 15.35 17.63
CA SER A 48 -6.89 16.77 17.30
C SER A 48 -5.98 17.17 16.14
N GLY A 49 -6.55 17.79 15.11
CA GLY A 49 -5.86 18.19 13.88
C GLY A 49 -5.93 17.15 12.74
N SER A 50 -6.33 15.91 13.00
CA SER A 50 -6.54 14.91 11.96
C SER A 50 -7.77 15.22 11.11
N ARG A 51 -7.70 14.94 9.80
CA ARG A 51 -8.84 14.98 8.86
C ARG A 51 -9.14 13.56 8.38
N PRO A 52 -9.70 12.70 9.24
CA PRO A 52 -9.91 11.30 8.89
C PRO A 52 -10.92 11.19 7.73
N PHE A 53 -10.64 10.31 6.79
CA PHE A 53 -11.58 9.95 5.73
C PHE A 53 -12.81 9.23 6.29
N ILE A 54 -12.61 8.41 7.33
CA ILE A 54 -13.65 7.65 8.04
C ILE A 54 -13.46 7.84 9.54
N GLY A 55 -14.57 8.00 10.26
CA GLY A 55 -14.59 8.01 11.73
C GLY A 55 -14.68 9.38 12.37
N GLN A 56 -14.65 9.40 13.70
CA GLN A 56 -14.85 10.60 14.53
C GLN A 56 -13.60 10.94 15.34
N GLN A 57 -13.40 12.23 15.61
CA GLN A 57 -12.30 12.67 16.48
C GLN A 57 -12.40 12.05 17.87
N ASP A 58 -11.24 11.67 18.40
CA ASP A 58 -11.05 11.07 19.71
C ASP A 58 -11.77 9.74 19.99
N GLN A 59 -12.33 9.09 18.96
CA GLN A 59 -12.95 7.78 19.05
C GLN A 59 -12.07 6.71 18.39
N ILE A 60 -12.07 5.50 18.97
CA ILE A 60 -11.41 4.35 18.34
C ILE A 60 -12.31 3.87 17.21
N GLU A 61 -11.75 3.87 16.02
CA GLU A 61 -12.38 3.37 14.80
C GLU A 61 -11.80 2.02 14.46
N THR A 62 -12.65 1.11 13.98
CA THR A 62 -12.24 -0.20 13.51
C THR A 62 -12.90 -0.45 12.17
N VAL A 63 -12.11 -0.74 11.14
CA VAL A 63 -12.58 -0.89 9.77
C VAL A 63 -11.96 -2.11 9.11
N VAL A 64 -12.68 -2.73 8.17
CA VAL A 64 -12.12 -3.79 7.34
C VAL A 64 -11.15 -3.15 6.35
N GLU A 65 -9.91 -3.61 6.38
CA GLU A 65 -8.87 -3.18 5.43
C GLU A 65 -8.22 -4.39 4.78
N TYR A 66 -7.63 -4.16 3.62
CA TYR A 66 -6.79 -5.13 2.95
C TYR A 66 -5.33 -4.74 3.13
N ARG A 67 -4.53 -5.68 3.63
CA ARG A 67 -3.07 -5.64 3.48
C ARG A 67 -2.75 -6.14 2.09
N VAL A 68 -2.28 -5.25 1.23
CA VAL A 68 -1.86 -5.56 -0.14
C VAL A 68 -0.35 -5.52 -0.19
N GLU A 69 0.27 -6.52 -0.79
CA GLU A 69 1.71 -6.59 -0.97
C GLU A 69 2.10 -6.99 -2.38
N MET A 70 3.18 -6.39 -2.88
CA MET A 70 3.71 -6.62 -4.21
C MET A 70 5.20 -6.31 -4.23
N ILE A 71 5.90 -6.85 -5.22
CA ILE A 71 7.27 -6.44 -5.48
C ILE A 71 7.31 -5.15 -6.31
N CYS A 72 8.44 -4.47 -6.30
CA CYS A 72 8.68 -3.28 -7.10
C CYS A 72 10.18 -3.15 -7.37
N ASP A 73 10.53 -2.86 -8.63
CA ASP A 73 11.91 -2.54 -8.99
C ASP A 73 12.36 -1.20 -8.41
N ASP A 74 13.66 -1.08 -8.19
CA ASP A 74 14.27 0.06 -7.49
C ASP A 74 14.09 1.36 -8.27
N GLU A 75 14.02 1.28 -9.60
CA GLU A 75 13.78 2.43 -10.47
C GLU A 75 12.34 2.97 -10.36
N HIS A 76 11.38 2.14 -9.96
CA HIS A 76 9.96 2.47 -9.92
C HIS A 76 9.46 2.83 -8.52
N ILE A 77 10.17 2.46 -7.45
CA ILE A 77 9.63 2.58 -6.08
C ILE A 77 9.20 4.02 -5.73
N LYS A 78 9.94 5.04 -6.18
CA LYS A 78 9.60 6.43 -5.88
C LYS A 78 8.29 6.88 -6.57
N SER A 79 8.12 6.59 -7.85
CA SER A 79 6.90 6.94 -8.60
C SER A 79 5.70 6.14 -8.09
N VAL A 80 5.91 4.86 -7.77
CA VAL A 80 4.92 3.98 -7.14
C VAL A 80 4.42 4.55 -5.83
N LEU A 81 5.31 4.95 -4.92
CA LEU A 81 4.91 5.55 -3.64
C LEU A 81 4.16 6.88 -3.82
N GLN A 82 4.55 7.70 -4.80
CA GLN A 82 3.83 8.93 -5.12
C GLN A 82 2.42 8.65 -5.68
N ALA A 83 2.25 7.58 -6.47
CA ALA A 83 0.92 7.17 -6.94
C ALA A 83 0.08 6.59 -5.81
N LEU A 84 0.66 5.74 -4.95
CA LEU A 84 0.01 5.24 -3.74
C LEU A 84 -0.54 6.39 -2.90
N ILE A 85 0.31 7.36 -2.52
CA ILE A 85 -0.08 8.50 -1.68
C ILE A 85 -1.19 9.34 -2.34
N ARG A 86 -1.15 9.53 -3.66
CA ARG A 86 -2.17 10.33 -4.36
C ARG A 86 -3.51 9.61 -4.53
N ALA A 87 -3.49 8.30 -4.73
CA ALA A 87 -4.68 7.50 -4.98
C ALA A 87 -5.36 7.04 -3.68
N HIS A 88 -4.63 7.01 -2.57
CA HIS A 88 -5.14 6.52 -1.30
C HIS A 88 -6.20 7.45 -0.70
N PRO A 89 -7.31 6.92 -0.14
CA PRO A 89 -8.35 7.77 0.45
C PRO A 89 -7.91 8.48 1.75
N TYR A 90 -6.93 7.91 2.46
CA TYR A 90 -6.42 8.51 3.70
C TYR A 90 -5.39 9.60 3.42
N GLU A 91 -5.44 10.65 4.24
CA GLU A 91 -4.47 11.77 4.20
C GLU A 91 -3.01 11.29 4.28
N THR A 92 -2.76 10.33 5.18
CA THR A 92 -1.46 9.68 5.35
C THR A 92 -1.65 8.16 5.30
N PRO A 93 -1.42 7.50 4.15
CA PRO A 93 -1.50 6.04 4.08
C PRO A 93 -0.41 5.37 4.91
N ALA A 94 -0.76 4.27 5.57
CA ALA A 94 0.23 3.37 6.15
C ALA A 94 0.79 2.45 5.05
N TYR A 95 2.12 2.43 4.91
CA TYR A 95 2.82 1.55 3.98
C TYR A 95 4.21 1.18 4.50
N GLU A 96 4.76 0.10 3.98
CA GLU A 96 6.10 -0.39 4.27
C GLU A 96 6.85 -0.66 2.97
N VAL A 97 8.15 -0.40 2.99
CA VAL A 97 9.07 -0.73 1.89
C VAL A 97 10.23 -1.50 2.47
N GLN A 98 10.40 -2.75 2.04
CA GLN A 98 11.43 -3.65 2.54
C GLN A 98 12.31 -4.09 1.38
N SER A 99 13.64 -3.99 1.52
CA SER A 99 14.55 -4.55 0.50
C SER A 99 14.40 -6.06 0.44
N ILE A 100 14.35 -6.60 -0.78
CA ILE A 100 14.36 -8.04 -1.02
C ILE A 100 15.78 -8.45 -1.38
N SER A 101 16.29 -9.47 -0.70
CA SER A 101 17.48 -10.20 -1.14
C SER A 101 17.06 -11.44 -1.90
N THR A 102 17.77 -11.70 -2.98
CA THR A 102 17.68 -12.88 -3.85
C THR A 102 18.85 -13.81 -3.59
N LEU A 103 18.86 -14.98 -4.22
CA LEU A 103 19.97 -15.94 -4.09
C LEU A 103 21.33 -15.29 -4.45
N ASP A 104 21.34 -14.44 -5.48
CA ASP A 104 22.55 -13.80 -6.00
C ASP A 104 23.17 -12.82 -5.00
N ASP A 105 22.40 -12.33 -4.03
CA ASP A 105 22.90 -11.43 -2.97
C ASP A 105 23.68 -12.18 -1.87
N PHE A 106 23.67 -13.51 -1.88
CA PHE A 106 24.35 -14.36 -0.89
C PHE A 106 25.49 -15.20 -1.50
N ILE A 107 25.89 -14.92 -2.74
CA ILE A 107 26.98 -15.60 -3.45
C ILE A 107 28.27 -14.78 -3.38
#